data_AF-A0A0P9EPK2-F1
#
_entry.id   AF-A0A0P9EPK2-F1
#
_cell.length_a   1.000
_cell.length_b   1.000
_cell.length_c   1.000
_cell.angle_alpha   90.00
_cell.angle_beta   90.00
_cell.angle_gamma   90.00
#
_symmetry.space_group_name_H-M   'P 1'
#
loop_
_entity.id
_entity.type
_entity.pdbx_description
1 polymer ?
#
loop_
_entity_poly.entity_id
_entity_poly.type
_entity_poly.pdbx_seq_one_letter_code
_entity_poly.pdbx_strand_id
1 'polypeptide(L)'
;MNGEKLDRSDASHYYSKRGYISPKYLRKFALDNMISLEILESVADFIQGRVPRRIGSKHYLALARQASKFYPRYAEYAMELRWKASTLVA
;
A
#
# COMPACT_ATOMS: atom_id res chain seq x y z
N MET A 1 14.28 4.31 -20.75
CA MET A 1 13.71 5.13 -19.67
C MET A 1 14.86 5.87 -19.02
N ASN A 2 14.97 7.18 -19.26
CA ASN A 2 16.03 8.00 -18.67
C ASN A 2 15.76 8.11 -17.16
N GLY A 3 16.74 7.76 -16.33
CA GLY A 3 16.63 7.68 -14.86
C GLY A 3 16.50 9.03 -14.15
N GLU A 4 15.78 9.98 -14.75
CA GLU A 4 15.47 11.27 -14.15
C GLU A 4 14.58 11.07 -12.91
N LYS A 5 14.90 11.80 -11.84
CA LYS A 5 14.15 11.73 -10.59
C LYS A 5 12.76 12.32 -10.83
N LEU A 6 11.72 11.50 -10.70
CA LEU A 6 10.33 11.93 -10.68
C LEU A 6 10.09 12.86 -9.49
N ASP A 7 9.70 14.11 -9.76
CA ASP A 7 9.21 15.00 -8.72
C ASP A 7 7.77 14.67 -8.33
N ARG A 8 7.37 15.05 -7.11
CA ARG A 8 6.01 14.89 -6.62
C ARG A 8 4.99 15.60 -7.52
N SER A 9 5.35 16.76 -8.06
CA SER A 9 4.47 17.54 -8.94
C SER A 9 4.22 16.81 -10.26
N ASP A 10 5.28 16.26 -10.87
CA ASP A 10 5.21 15.49 -12.12
C ASP A 10 4.31 14.26 -11.96
N ALA A 11 4.51 13.50 -10.88
CA ALA A 11 3.68 12.34 -10.57
C ALA A 11 2.21 12.75 -10.43
N SER A 12 1.93 13.79 -9.64
CA SER A 12 0.57 14.28 -9.41
C SER A 12 -0.10 14.76 -10.71
N HIS A 13 0.64 15.46 -11.56
CA HIS A 13 0.17 15.91 -12.85
C HIS A 13 -0.18 14.72 -13.76
N TYR A 14 0.69 13.70 -13.83
CA TYR A 14 0.44 12.49 -14.61
C TYR A 14 -0.89 11.81 -14.24
N TYR A 15 -1.16 11.59 -12.94
CA TYR A 15 -2.41 10.96 -12.51
C TYR A 15 -3.62 11.81 -12.87
N SER A 16 -3.56 13.12 -12.64
CA SER A 16 -4.67 14.03 -12.99
C SER A 16 -4.97 14.06 -14.49
N LYS A 17 -3.94 14.15 -15.33
CA LYS A 17 -4.07 14.20 -16.80
C LYS A 17 -4.67 12.92 -17.38
N ARG A 18 -4.42 11.77 -16.75
CA ARG A 18 -4.97 10.48 -17.14
C ARG A 18 -6.34 10.17 -16.54
N GLY A 19 -6.90 11.07 -15.72
CA GLY A 19 -8.16 10.84 -15.01
C GLY A 19 -8.05 9.75 -13.93
N TYR A 20 -6.84 9.42 -13.49
CA TYR A 20 -6.61 8.43 -12.46
C TYR A 20 -6.80 9.00 -11.06
N ILE A 21 -7.15 8.12 -10.12
CA ILE A 21 -7.24 8.46 -8.71
C ILE A 21 -5.85 8.87 -8.18
N SER A 22 -5.81 9.93 -7.37
CA SER A 22 -4.57 10.39 -6.75
C SER A 22 -3.93 9.30 -5.86
N PRO A 23 -2.59 9.15 -5.86
CA PRO A 23 -1.89 8.12 -5.07
C PRO A 23 -2.20 8.12 -3.58
N LYS A 24 -2.59 9.28 -3.02
CA LYS A 24 -2.99 9.38 -1.60
C LYS A 24 -4.17 8.48 -1.27
N TYR A 25 -5.10 8.31 -2.20
CA TYR A 25 -6.29 7.49 -2.00
C TYR A 25 -5.98 6.00 -2.21
N LEU A 26 -5.00 5.64 -3.03
CA LEU A 26 -4.50 4.26 -3.11
C LEU A 26 -3.96 3.78 -1.75
N ARG A 27 -3.27 4.67 -1.00
CA ARG A 27 -2.81 4.36 0.36
C ARG A 27 -3.96 4.21 1.36
N LYS A 28 -5.03 5.00 1.23
CA LYS A 28 -6.23 4.86 2.08
C LYS A 28 -6.95 3.55 1.78
N PHE A 29 -7.20 3.27 0.50
CA PHE A 29 -7.77 2.02 0.03
C PHE A 29 -6.99 0.80 0.54
N ALA A 30 -5.66 0.82 0.44
CA ALA A 30 -4.84 -0.27 0.96
C ALA A 30 -5.02 -0.47 2.48
N LEU A 31 -5.12 0.62 3.25
CA LEU A 31 -5.31 0.55 4.71
C LEU A 31 -6.66 -0.11 5.04
N ASP A 32 -7.73 0.40 4.43
CA ASP A 32 -9.10 -0.04 4.71
C ASP A 32 -9.27 -1.53 4.37
N ASN A 33 -8.65 -1.99 3.29
CA ASN A 33 -8.65 -3.41 2.93
C ASN A 33 -7.78 -4.27 3.84
N MET A 34 -6.61 -3.78 4.27
CA MET A 34 -5.80 -4.51 5.26
C MET A 34 -6.60 -4.74 6.56
N ILE A 35 -7.29 -3.70 7.04
CA ILE A 35 -8.15 -3.80 8.23
C ILE A 35 -9.30 -4.79 7.99
N SER A 36 -9.93 -4.74 6.82
CA SER A 36 -11.01 -5.67 6.43
C SER A 36 -10.54 -7.13 6.34
N LEU A 37 -9.26 -7.37 6.07
CA LEU A 37 -8.61 -8.70 6.04
C LEU A 37 -8.05 -9.11 7.42
N GLU A 38 -8.52 -8.46 8.49
CA GLU A 38 -8.14 -8.67 9.89
C GLU A 38 -6.67 -8.41 10.19
N ILE A 39 -6.01 -7.55 9.40
CA ILE A 39 -4.68 -7.07 9.71
C ILE A 39 -4.82 -5.92 10.72
N LEU A 40 -4.15 -6.05 11.87
CA LEU A 40 -4.12 -5.02 12.90
C LEU A 40 -3.70 -3.66 12.33
N GLU A 41 -4.40 -2.60 12.72
CA GLU A 41 -4.16 -1.23 12.25
C GLU A 41 -2.70 -0.80 12.45
N SER A 42 -2.10 -1.12 13.60
CA SER A 42 -0.69 -0.80 13.89
C SER A 42 0.29 -1.48 12.92
N VAL A 43 -0.05 -2.68 12.44
CA VAL A 43 0.74 -3.43 11.46
C VAL A 43 0.52 -2.86 10.06
N ALA A 44 -0.71 -2.48 9.72
CA ALA A 44 -1.03 -1.82 8.45
C ALA A 44 -0.34 -0.44 8.34
N ASP A 45 -0.35 0.36 9.41
CA ASP A 45 0.36 1.63 9.49
C ASP A 45 1.88 1.43 9.40
N PHE A 46 2.42 0.36 10.00
CA PHE A 46 3.82 0.00 9.87
C PHE A 46 4.19 -0.33 8.43
N ILE A 47 3.40 -1.17 7.76
CA ILE A 47 3.57 -1.52 6.34
C ILE A 47 3.54 -0.25 5.45
N GLN A 48 2.65 0.70 5.76
CA GLN A 48 2.56 1.95 5.03
C GLN A 48 3.62 3.00 5.40
N GLY A 49 4.51 2.71 6.35
CA GLY A 49 5.52 3.65 6.82
C GLY A 49 4.96 4.87 7.54
N ARG A 50 3.77 4.75 8.15
CA ARG A 50 3.15 5.82 8.98
C ARG A 50 3.68 5.82 10.41
N VAL A 51 4.36 4.76 10.80
CA VAL A 51 4.93 4.57 12.13
C VAL A 51 6.25 5.34 12.28
N PRO A 52 6.47 6.08 13.39
CA PRO A 52 7.73 6.78 13.65
C PRO A 52 8.95 5.86 13.65
N ARG A 53 10.05 6.31 13.06
CA ARG A 53 11.31 5.53 12.98
C ARG A 53 12.01 5.34 14.34
N ARG A 54 11.62 6.11 15.37
CA ARG A 54 12.25 6.15 16.70
C ARG A 54 11.66 5.16 17.71
N ILE A 55 10.88 4.17 17.25
CA ILE A 55 10.33 3.19 18.18
C ILE A 55 11.43 2.21 18.61
N GLY A 56 11.40 1.80 19.88
CA GLY A 56 12.35 0.86 20.44
C GLY A 56 12.45 -0.43 19.62
N SER A 57 13.67 -0.96 19.46
CA SER A 57 14.00 -2.04 18.55
C SER A 57 13.16 -3.31 18.74
N LYS A 58 12.75 -3.61 19.98
CA LYS A 58 11.88 -4.76 20.30
C LYS A 58 10.50 -4.64 19.66
N HIS A 59 9.89 -3.46 19.72
CA HIS A 59 8.57 -3.22 19.14
C HIS A 59 8.65 -3.16 17.61
N TYR A 60 9.71 -2.58 17.05
CA TYR A 60 9.98 -2.64 15.61
C TYR A 60 10.05 -4.09 15.11
N LEU A 61 10.80 -4.95 15.80
CA LEU A 61 10.95 -6.35 15.41
C LEU A 61 9.62 -7.12 15.49
N ALA A 62 8.79 -6.83 16.49
CA ALA A 62 7.46 -7.40 16.61
C ALA A 62 6.55 -7.00 15.44
N LEU A 63 6.49 -5.70 15.11
CA LEU A 63 5.72 -5.19 13.97
C LEU A 63 6.23 -5.77 12.65
N ALA A 64 7.55 -5.85 12.45
CA ALA A 64 8.14 -6.42 11.24
C ALA A 64 7.77 -7.90 11.07
N ARG A 65 7.83 -8.69 12.14
CA ARG A 65 7.39 -10.11 12.12
C ARG A 65 5.90 -10.24 11.81
N GLN A 66 5.07 -9.40 12.44
CA GLN A 66 3.63 -9.38 12.16
C GLN A 66 3.33 -8.97 10.72
N ALA A 67 4.00 -7.93 10.21
CA ALA A 67 3.88 -7.50 8.83
C ALA A 67 4.21 -8.64 7.85
N SER A 68 5.34 -9.32 8.03
CA SER A 68 5.70 -10.47 7.19
C SER A 68 4.68 -11.61 7.25
N LYS A 69 4.05 -11.83 8.41
CA LYS A 69 3.02 -12.87 8.61
C LYS A 69 1.69 -12.52 7.93
N PHE A 70 1.26 -11.26 8.03
CA PHE A 70 -0.09 -10.85 7.61
C PHE A 70 -0.15 -10.22 6.22
N TYR A 71 0.93 -9.62 5.73
CA TYR A 71 0.97 -8.99 4.40
C TYR A 71 0.58 -9.92 3.23
N PRO A 72 0.88 -11.23 3.25
CA PRO A 72 0.43 -12.15 2.20
C PRO A 72 -1.09 -12.12 1.96
N ARG A 73 -1.92 -11.93 3.00
CA ARG A 73 -3.38 -11.82 2.86
C ARG A 73 -3.78 -10.66 1.94
N TYR A 74 -3.15 -9.51 2.14
CA TYR A 74 -3.39 -8.34 1.30
C TYR A 74 -2.84 -8.52 -0.12
N ALA A 75 -1.70 -9.20 -0.26
CA ALA A 75 -1.13 -9.51 -1.57
C ALA A 75 -2.05 -10.42 -2.40
N GLU A 76 -2.60 -11.47 -1.79
CA GLU A 76 -3.58 -12.37 -2.41
C GLU A 76 -4.85 -11.61 -2.85
N TYR A 77 -5.39 -10.76 -1.97
CA TYR A 77 -6.53 -9.90 -2.30
C TYR A 77 -6.23 -8.97 -3.50
N ALA A 78 -5.06 -8.34 -3.53
CA ALA A 78 -4.67 -7.48 -4.64
C ALA A 78 -4.51 -8.26 -5.95
N MET A 79 -4.01 -9.49 -5.89
CA MET A 79 -3.93 -10.39 -7.05
C MET A 79 -5.33 -10.78 -7.56
N GLU A 80 -6.26 -11.08 -6.66
CA GLU A 80 -7.64 -11.41 -7.01
C GLU A 80 -8.34 -10.22 -7.69
N LEU A 81 -8.18 -9.00 -7.16
CA LEU A 81 -8.70 -7.78 -7.79
C LEU A 81 -8.13 -7.59 -9.20
N ARG A 82 -6.83 -7.81 -9.37
CA ARG A 82 -6.19 -7.73 -10.68
C ARG A 82 -6.77 -8.76 -11.66
N TRP A 83 -6.97 -9.99 -11.20
CA TRP A 83 -7.58 -11.04 -12.01
C TRP A 83 -9.00 -10.65 -12.43
N LYS A 84 -9.84 -10.24 -11.48
CA LYS A 84 -11.21 -9.78 -11.74
C LYS A 84 -11.25 -8.62 -12.74
N ALA A 85 -10.37 -7.63 -12.59
CA ALA A 85 -10.27 -6.52 -13.52
C ALA A 85 -9.90 -6.98 -14.95
N SER A 86 -8.98 -7.94 -15.07
CA SER A 86 -8.61 -8.51 -16.37
C SER A 86 -9.77 -9.27 -17.03
N THR A 87 -10.59 -9.99 -16.26
CA THR A 87 -11.76 -10.71 -16.78
C THR A 87 -12.90 -9.78 -17.19
N LEU A 88 -13.05 -8.62 -16.53
CA LEU A 88 -14.08 -7.63 -16.86
C LEU A 88 -13.79 -6.81 -18.13
N VAL A 89 -12.53 -6.81 -18.57
CA VAL A 89 -12.06 -6.08 -19.76
C VAL A 89 -11.96 -6.99 -21.00
N ALA A 90 -12.10 -8.32 -20.82
CA ALA A 90 -12.16 -9.32 -21.89
C ALA A 90 -13.60 -9.51 -22.38
#